data_AF-A0A1A8AZP0-F1
#
_entry.id   AF-A0A1A8AZP0-F1
#
_cell.length_a   1.000
_cell.length_b   1.000
_cell.length_c   1.000
_cell.angle_alpha   90.00
_cell.angle_beta   90.00
_cell.angle_gamma   90.00
#
_symmetry.space_group_name_H-M   'P 1'
#
loop_
_entity.id
_entity.type
_entity.pdbx_description
1 polymer ?
#
loop_
_entity_poly.entity_id
_entity_poly.type
_entity_poly.pdbx_seq_one_letter_code
_entity_poly.pdbx_strand_id
1 'polypeptide(L)'
;MHETRGGHLEGTSPAPAELRPQFTEHALPFLRPAAVPTVHAVLLLSLDRWLSEASHSGLTHVLLSAAALVMATSLISRQLTLSLQNNFRLSAAGSRYISKAAAKAQLDYDYDGPLMKTTVPGPRSQELMKQLGEVQNVGAVNFFCNYDDSRGNYLVDVDGNRMLDLYTQISSIPIGYNHPALLKLMANPNNLSTFVNRPALGILPPENFPDKITESLISVAPSGMTRVQTMACGSCSNENAFKSMFIWYRNKERGHNSPSEEDLSTCMINQAPGCPDLSILSFMGGFHGRTMGCLATTHSKIIHKLDVPSFDWPIAPFPRLQYPLEEFTRENAQEEARCLEEVEDLIVKWRQKGRPVAGIVIEPIQAEGGDNHASPDFFRKLRGIARKHGCAFHADEVQTGGGSTGKFWAHEHWGMEDPADIVSFSKKLLSGGYFYRDELQADKPYRIFNTWMGDPSKNLFLAEVLNVIRRENLLEEVARSGKALLDGLYDLQAQFPGLLSRARGQGTFCAVDVCDAATRDRILLQTRDKGVILGGCGESSIRFRPALIFRDYHVHLFLNIFSDVLAHNK
;
A
#
# COMPACT_ATOMS: atom_id res chain seq x y z
N MET A 1 -16.74 49.01 -38.11
CA MET A 1 -18.11 49.12 -38.67
C MET A 1 -19.04 48.26 -37.81
N HIS A 2 -20.25 48.76 -37.57
CA HIS A 2 -21.38 48.11 -36.90
C HIS A 2 -21.26 47.60 -35.44
N GLU A 3 -21.68 48.47 -34.52
CA GLU A 3 -22.68 48.17 -33.48
C GLU A 3 -24.03 47.77 -34.16
N THR A 4 -24.99 47.06 -33.56
CA THR A 4 -25.91 47.54 -32.48
C THR A 4 -26.88 46.44 -31.95
N ARG A 5 -27.31 46.57 -30.67
CA ARG A 5 -28.68 46.42 -30.05
C ARG A 5 -29.66 45.29 -30.51
N GLY A 6 -30.56 44.71 -29.69
CA GLY A 6 -30.95 44.86 -28.27
C GLY A 6 -32.48 44.66 -28.03
N GLY A 7 -32.91 44.12 -26.87
CA GLY A 7 -34.32 44.00 -26.39
C GLY A 7 -34.80 42.55 -26.12
N HIS A 8 -35.26 42.14 -24.91
CA HIS A 8 -36.53 42.42 -24.17
C HIS A 8 -37.71 41.49 -24.64
N LEU A 9 -38.52 40.77 -23.82
CA LEU A 9 -39.09 40.94 -22.45
C LEU A 9 -39.34 39.61 -21.66
N GLU A 10 -39.56 39.74 -20.33
CA GLU A 10 -40.44 39.00 -19.38
C GLU A 10 -40.96 37.57 -19.74
N GLY A 11 -40.72 36.51 -18.95
CA GLY A 11 -41.34 36.19 -17.63
C GLY A 11 -41.66 34.67 -17.58
N THR A 12 -42.14 33.98 -16.53
CA THR A 12 -42.51 34.30 -15.12
C THR A 12 -42.17 33.09 -14.18
N SER A 13 -42.79 32.91 -13.01
CA SER A 13 -42.46 31.88 -11.99
C SER A 13 -43.46 30.70 -11.93
N PRO A 14 -43.03 29.47 -11.54
CA PRO A 14 -43.94 28.36 -11.23
C PRO A 14 -44.55 28.47 -9.82
N ALA A 15 -45.69 27.79 -9.60
CA ALA A 15 -46.30 27.55 -8.29
C ALA A 15 -46.81 26.09 -8.19
N PRO A 16 -46.84 25.47 -6.99
CA PRO A 16 -47.02 24.03 -6.83
C PRO A 16 -48.49 23.59 -6.64
N ALA A 17 -48.79 22.33 -6.95
CA ALA A 17 -50.03 21.68 -6.60
C ALA A 17 -49.81 20.67 -5.45
N GLU A 18 -50.50 20.89 -4.32
CA GLU A 18 -50.59 19.93 -3.22
C GLU A 18 -51.51 18.76 -3.61
N LEU A 19 -51.19 17.54 -3.14
CA LEU A 19 -52.21 16.50 -2.88
C LEU A 19 -51.85 15.71 -1.61
N ARG A 20 -52.84 15.52 -0.74
CA ARG A 20 -52.72 14.88 0.58
C ARG A 20 -52.76 13.34 0.49
N PRO A 21 -52.21 12.62 1.49
CA PRO A 21 -52.26 11.15 1.52
C PRO A 21 -53.64 10.63 1.95
N GLN A 22 -54.00 9.44 1.48
CA GLN A 22 -55.07 8.62 2.06
C GLN A 22 -54.46 7.36 2.69
N PHE A 23 -54.81 7.12 3.94
CA PHE A 23 -54.60 5.84 4.63
C PHE A 23 -55.69 4.84 4.22
N THR A 24 -55.32 3.58 4.07
CA THR A 24 -56.25 2.45 4.26
C THR A 24 -55.55 1.35 5.06
N GLU A 25 -56.20 0.94 6.16
CA GLU A 25 -55.80 -0.21 6.95
C GLU A 25 -56.28 -1.51 6.30
N HIS A 26 -55.49 -2.58 6.38
CA HIS A 26 -56.03 -3.93 6.44
C HIS A 26 -55.20 -4.78 7.40
N ALA A 27 -55.89 -5.59 8.20
CA ALA A 27 -55.33 -6.33 9.32
C ALA A 27 -55.56 -7.85 9.19
N LEU A 28 -54.95 -8.59 10.13
CA LEU A 28 -55.11 -10.02 10.46
C LEU A 28 -54.23 -11.03 9.68
N PRO A 29 -53.86 -12.18 10.30
CA PRO A 29 -53.85 -12.52 11.74
C PRO A 29 -52.52 -13.12 12.27
N PHE A 30 -52.43 -13.20 13.60
CA PHE A 30 -51.40 -13.94 14.34
C PHE A 30 -51.42 -15.46 14.05
N LEU A 31 -50.23 -16.08 14.01
CA LEU A 31 -50.05 -17.52 14.24
C LEU A 31 -48.97 -17.75 15.31
N ARG A 32 -49.22 -18.70 16.21
CA ARG A 32 -48.31 -19.13 17.29
C ARG A 32 -47.29 -20.16 16.77
N PRO A 33 -46.12 -20.31 17.42
CA PRO A 33 -45.07 -21.21 16.93
C PRO A 33 -45.43 -22.69 17.13
N ALA A 34 -45.16 -23.51 16.11
CA ALA A 34 -45.20 -24.97 16.19
C ALA A 34 -43.79 -25.52 16.49
N ALA A 35 -43.72 -26.60 17.27
CA ALA A 35 -42.46 -27.24 17.66
C ALA A 35 -41.85 -28.06 16.50
N VAL A 36 -40.51 -28.07 16.42
CA VAL A 36 -39.74 -28.89 15.47
C VAL A 36 -39.15 -30.10 16.21
N PRO A 37 -39.43 -31.35 15.78
CA PRO A 37 -38.83 -32.54 16.38
C PRO A 37 -37.40 -32.82 15.85
N THR A 38 -36.55 -33.33 16.74
CA THR A 38 -35.10 -33.45 16.53
C THR A 38 -34.72 -34.69 15.69
N VAL A 39 -34.32 -34.50 14.43
CA VAL A 39 -33.90 -35.61 13.53
C VAL A 39 -32.50 -36.18 13.87
N HIS A 40 -31.74 -35.54 14.76
CA HIS A 40 -30.37 -35.94 15.09
C HIS A 40 -30.22 -37.24 15.93
N ALA A 41 -31.30 -37.78 16.51
CA ALA A 41 -31.21 -38.91 17.44
C ALA A 41 -31.20 -40.32 16.79
N VAL A 42 -31.62 -40.44 15.52
CA VAL A 42 -31.80 -41.76 14.85
C VAL A 42 -30.58 -42.19 14.02
N LEU A 43 -29.77 -41.22 13.55
CA LEU A 43 -28.57 -41.46 12.73
C LEU A 43 -27.35 -41.93 13.54
N LEU A 44 -27.25 -41.60 14.83
CA LEU A 44 -26.12 -42.02 15.67
C LEU A 44 -26.23 -43.48 16.13
N LEU A 45 -27.44 -43.96 16.44
CA LEU A 45 -27.69 -45.35 16.84
C LEU A 45 -27.59 -46.38 15.70
N SER A 46 -27.46 -45.92 14.46
CA SER A 46 -27.29 -46.77 13.28
C SER A 46 -25.83 -46.88 12.80
N LEU A 47 -24.92 -46.00 13.25
CA LEU A 47 -23.49 -46.09 12.93
C LEU A 47 -22.74 -47.13 13.78
N ASP A 48 -22.99 -47.16 15.10
CA ASP A 48 -22.33 -48.11 16.02
C ASP A 48 -22.63 -49.58 15.66
N ARG A 49 -23.80 -49.85 15.09
CA ARG A 49 -24.17 -51.19 14.63
C ARG A 49 -23.51 -51.59 13.31
N TRP A 50 -23.04 -50.63 12.51
CA TRP A 50 -22.38 -50.88 11.23
C TRP A 50 -20.86 -51.04 11.38
N LEU A 51 -20.25 -50.35 12.35
CA LEU A 51 -18.83 -50.47 12.68
C LEU A 51 -18.46 -51.77 13.40
N SER A 52 -19.44 -52.54 13.88
CA SER A 52 -19.23 -53.83 14.56
C SER A 52 -19.01 -55.03 13.63
N GLU A 53 -19.29 -54.92 12.32
CA GLU A 53 -19.18 -56.04 11.35
C GLU A 53 -18.02 -55.86 10.35
N ALA A 54 -17.36 -54.69 10.36
CA ALA A 54 -16.28 -54.35 9.42
C ALA A 54 -14.88 -54.83 9.88
N SER A 55 -14.78 -56.04 10.43
CA SER A 55 -13.50 -56.65 10.83
C SER A 55 -13.25 -58.00 10.13
N HIS A 56 -13.17 -58.00 8.79
CA HIS A 56 -12.36 -58.93 7.96
C HIS A 56 -12.57 -58.68 6.45
N SER A 57 -11.84 -57.72 5.87
CA SER A 57 -11.34 -57.73 4.47
C SER A 57 -10.71 -56.37 4.12
N GLY A 58 -9.57 -56.37 3.42
CA GLY A 58 -8.88 -55.14 3.07
C GLY A 58 -9.47 -54.46 1.83
N LEU A 59 -10.00 -53.24 1.97
CA LEU A 59 -10.53 -52.43 0.87
C LEU A 59 -10.17 -50.95 1.01
N THR A 60 -9.08 -50.53 0.37
CA THR A 60 -8.65 -49.12 0.27
C THR A 60 -9.63 -48.23 -0.49
N HIS A 61 -10.53 -48.80 -1.30
CA HIS A 61 -11.53 -48.03 -2.06
C HIS A 61 -12.65 -47.42 -1.20
N VAL A 62 -13.01 -48.03 -0.07
CA VAL A 62 -14.15 -47.57 0.75
C VAL A 62 -13.84 -46.27 1.49
N LEU A 63 -12.60 -46.08 1.93
CA LEU A 63 -12.14 -44.87 2.62
C LEU A 63 -12.15 -43.63 1.72
N LEU A 64 -11.82 -43.78 0.44
CA LEU A 64 -11.87 -42.70 -0.56
C LEU A 64 -13.31 -42.23 -0.82
N SER A 65 -14.27 -43.17 -0.93
CA SER A 65 -15.69 -42.84 -1.08
C SER A 65 -16.28 -42.16 0.15
N ALA A 66 -15.92 -42.60 1.36
CA ALA A 66 -16.34 -41.97 2.60
C ALA A 66 -15.81 -40.53 2.74
N ALA A 67 -14.52 -40.30 2.44
CA ALA A 67 -13.93 -38.97 2.46
C ALA A 67 -14.56 -38.02 1.44
N ALA A 68 -14.87 -38.52 0.23
CA ALA A 68 -15.58 -37.74 -0.79
C ALA A 68 -17.00 -37.35 -0.35
N LEU A 69 -17.72 -38.25 0.34
CA LEU A 69 -19.07 -37.96 0.86
C LEU A 69 -19.03 -36.95 2.02
N VAL A 70 -18.03 -37.03 2.90
CA VAL A 70 -17.81 -36.03 3.97
C VAL A 70 -17.46 -34.65 3.41
N MET A 71 -16.64 -34.57 2.35
CA MET A 71 -16.37 -33.29 1.68
C MET A 71 -17.58 -32.76 0.90
N ALA A 72 -18.35 -33.63 0.24
CA ALA A 72 -19.59 -33.21 -0.44
C ALA A 72 -20.63 -32.66 0.55
N THR A 73 -20.81 -33.33 1.70
CA THR A 73 -21.74 -32.87 2.75
C THR A 73 -21.25 -31.59 3.44
N SER A 74 -19.94 -31.40 3.64
CA SER A 74 -19.41 -30.14 4.18
C SER A 74 -19.54 -28.97 3.19
N LEU A 75 -19.35 -29.21 1.89
CA LEU A 75 -19.60 -28.23 0.83
C LEU A 75 -21.08 -27.84 0.72
N ILE A 76 -21.98 -28.83 0.74
CA ILE A 76 -23.44 -28.60 0.72
C ILE A 76 -23.88 -27.86 1.99
N SER A 77 -23.35 -28.22 3.16
CA SER A 77 -23.62 -27.50 4.41
C SER A 77 -23.10 -26.05 4.38
N ARG A 78 -21.93 -25.80 3.79
CA ARG A 78 -21.41 -24.43 3.56
C ARG A 78 -22.30 -23.65 2.59
N GLN A 79 -22.72 -24.24 1.47
CA GLN A 79 -23.62 -23.59 0.51
C GLN A 79 -25.00 -23.31 1.09
N LEU A 80 -25.57 -24.21 1.90
CA LEU A 80 -26.80 -23.97 2.65
C LEU A 80 -26.63 -22.85 3.69
N THR A 81 -25.50 -22.80 4.38
CA THR A 81 -25.21 -21.73 5.36
C THR A 81 -25.07 -20.37 4.66
N LEU A 82 -24.39 -20.31 3.51
CA LEU A 82 -24.28 -19.10 2.67
C LEU A 82 -25.63 -18.68 2.09
N SER A 83 -26.45 -19.63 1.63
CA SER A 83 -27.81 -19.39 1.12
C SER A 83 -28.74 -18.85 2.21
N LEU A 84 -28.67 -19.42 3.43
CA LEU A 84 -29.42 -18.94 4.59
C LEU A 84 -28.94 -17.56 5.06
N GLN A 85 -27.63 -17.28 5.04
CA GLN A 85 -27.09 -15.95 5.33
C GLN A 85 -27.51 -14.90 4.30
N ASN A 86 -27.56 -15.24 3.01
CA ASN A 86 -28.08 -14.35 1.96
C ASN A 86 -29.58 -14.08 2.11
N ASN A 87 -30.39 -15.10 2.41
CA ASN A 87 -31.83 -14.93 2.58
C ASN A 87 -32.20 -14.13 3.84
N PHE A 88 -31.41 -14.19 4.92
CA PHE A 88 -31.60 -13.31 6.09
C PHE A 88 -31.07 -11.87 5.90
N ARG A 89 -30.30 -11.58 4.84
CA ARG A 89 -29.87 -10.22 4.47
C ARG A 89 -30.83 -9.53 3.48
N LEU A 90 -31.91 -10.19 3.05
CA LEU A 90 -32.90 -9.68 2.08
C LEU A 90 -34.16 -9.04 2.73
N SER A 91 -33.99 -8.12 3.70
CA SER A 91 -35.08 -7.20 4.10
C SER A 91 -34.62 -5.95 4.89
N ALA A 92 -34.14 -4.91 4.19
CA ALA A 92 -34.37 -3.49 4.52
C ALA A 92 -33.54 -2.57 3.61
N ALA A 93 -34.16 -2.03 2.56
CA ALA A 93 -33.58 -0.88 1.85
C ALA A 93 -33.62 0.33 2.80
N GLY A 94 -32.48 0.68 3.41
CA GLY A 94 -32.36 1.75 4.40
C GLY A 94 -31.62 1.40 5.70
N SER A 95 -31.14 0.17 5.87
CA SER A 95 -30.28 -0.17 7.02
C SER A 95 -28.92 0.52 6.91
N ARG A 96 -28.58 1.39 7.89
CA ARG A 96 -27.24 1.97 8.02
C ARG A 96 -26.23 0.87 8.41
N TYR A 97 -25.02 0.93 7.88
CA TYR A 97 -23.92 0.16 8.43
C TYR A 97 -23.61 0.68 9.85
N ILE A 98 -23.94 -0.13 10.86
CA ILE A 98 -23.58 0.13 12.25
C ILE A 98 -22.53 -0.90 12.64
N SER A 99 -21.26 -0.51 12.56
CA SER A 99 -20.19 -1.29 13.17
C SER A 99 -20.41 -1.42 14.69
N LYS A 100 -19.99 -2.55 15.26
CA LYS A 100 -20.02 -2.74 16.72
C LYS A 100 -19.12 -1.67 17.36
N ALA A 101 -19.62 -0.99 18.39
CA ALA A 101 -18.82 -0.03 19.14
C ALA A 101 -17.65 -0.76 19.84
N ALA A 102 -16.44 -0.63 19.30
CA ALA A 102 -15.23 -1.08 19.97
C ALA A 102 -14.97 -0.18 21.19
N ALA A 103 -14.63 -0.78 22.33
CA ALA A 103 -14.25 -0.03 23.52
C ALA A 103 -12.97 0.78 23.22
N LYS A 104 -13.01 2.10 23.47
CA LYS A 104 -11.84 2.97 23.26
C LYS A 104 -10.78 2.65 24.32
N ALA A 105 -9.68 2.02 23.91
CA ALA A 105 -8.44 2.10 24.66
C ALA A 105 -7.95 3.55 24.63
N GLN A 106 -7.79 4.18 25.80
CA GLN A 106 -7.50 5.60 25.90
C GLN A 106 -6.05 5.88 25.48
N LEU A 107 -5.87 6.32 24.24
CA LEU A 107 -4.64 6.95 23.76
C LEU A 107 -4.64 8.43 24.22
N ASP A 108 -3.96 8.74 25.31
CA ASP A 108 -3.96 10.08 25.94
C ASP A 108 -3.42 11.21 25.04
N TYR A 109 -2.82 10.88 23.89
CA TYR A 109 -2.27 11.85 22.92
C TYR A 109 -3.02 11.87 21.58
N ASP A 110 -4.16 11.19 21.45
CA ASP A 110 -4.98 11.15 20.22
C ASP A 110 -6.36 11.80 20.45
N TYR A 111 -7.05 12.21 19.38
CA TYR A 111 -8.37 12.83 19.50
C TYR A 111 -9.51 11.78 19.53
N ASP A 112 -10.71 12.18 19.98
CA ASP A 112 -11.89 11.31 20.01
C ASP A 112 -12.53 11.06 18.63
N GLY A 113 -12.38 12.00 17.69
CA GLY A 113 -13.03 11.95 16.39
C GLY A 113 -12.82 13.24 15.59
N PRO A 114 -13.23 13.27 14.31
CA PRO A 114 -13.15 14.47 13.48
C PRO A 114 -14.00 15.62 14.04
N LEU A 115 -13.69 16.84 13.61
CA LEU A 115 -14.45 18.04 13.92
C LEU A 115 -14.33 19.02 12.75
N MET A 116 -15.38 19.08 11.92
CA MET A 116 -15.44 19.98 10.77
C MET A 116 -16.10 21.31 11.17
N LYS A 117 -15.51 22.41 10.71
CA LYS A 117 -15.94 23.80 10.93
C LYS A 117 -16.25 24.52 9.61
N THR A 118 -15.55 24.18 8.53
CA THR A 118 -15.71 24.76 7.20
C THR A 118 -15.74 23.66 6.13
N THR A 119 -16.00 24.04 4.88
CA THR A 119 -15.58 23.24 3.71
C THR A 119 -14.06 23.17 3.64
N VAL A 120 -13.53 22.18 2.90
CA VAL A 120 -12.08 22.04 2.67
C VAL A 120 -11.79 22.20 1.16
N PRO A 121 -10.76 22.95 0.75
CA PRO A 121 -10.01 23.94 1.53
C PRO A 121 -10.93 25.06 2.03
N GLY A 122 -10.76 25.48 3.29
CA GLY A 122 -11.48 26.62 3.85
C GLY A 122 -10.90 27.96 3.40
N PRO A 123 -11.51 29.09 3.81
CA PRO A 123 -11.08 30.43 3.38
C PRO A 123 -9.60 30.74 3.65
N ARG A 124 -9.05 30.30 4.78
CA ARG A 124 -7.64 30.52 5.12
C ARG A 124 -6.71 29.66 4.27
N SER A 125 -7.08 28.40 4.02
CA SER A 125 -6.36 27.54 3.08
C SER A 125 -6.35 28.11 1.66
N GLN A 126 -7.47 28.66 1.18
CA GLN A 126 -7.57 29.26 -0.15
C GLN A 126 -6.70 30.51 -0.30
N GLU A 127 -6.69 31.39 0.71
CA GLU A 127 -5.81 32.56 0.70
C GLU A 127 -4.31 32.15 0.68
N LEU A 128 -3.93 31.14 1.46
CA LEU A 128 -2.56 30.62 1.44
C LEU A 128 -2.20 29.93 0.10
N MET A 129 -3.15 29.25 -0.55
CA MET A 129 -2.94 28.71 -1.90
C MET A 129 -2.70 29.83 -2.91
N LYS A 130 -3.45 30.93 -2.83
CA LYS A 130 -3.26 32.09 -3.71
C LYS A 130 -1.87 32.69 -3.52
N GLN A 131 -1.47 32.95 -2.27
CA GLN A 131 -0.14 33.49 -1.93
C GLN A 131 0.99 32.58 -2.41
N LEU A 132 0.87 31.26 -2.21
CA LEU A 132 1.87 30.29 -2.70
C LEU A 132 1.84 30.14 -4.23
N GLY A 133 0.69 30.37 -4.85
CA GLY A 133 0.47 30.38 -6.30
C GLY A 133 1.19 31.51 -7.04
N GLU A 134 1.55 32.60 -6.34
CA GLU A 134 2.37 33.69 -6.90
C GLU A 134 3.84 33.27 -7.10
N VAL A 135 4.31 32.24 -6.37
CA VAL A 135 5.72 31.80 -6.40
C VAL A 135 5.95 30.40 -6.96
N GLN A 136 4.94 29.51 -6.95
CA GLN A 136 5.03 28.17 -7.53
C GLN A 136 3.68 27.59 -7.93
N ASN A 137 3.68 26.49 -8.70
CA ASN A 137 2.46 25.78 -9.05
C ASN A 137 1.83 25.10 -7.81
N VAL A 138 0.59 25.47 -7.48
CA VAL A 138 -0.17 24.95 -6.33
C VAL A 138 -1.26 23.94 -6.71
N GLY A 139 -1.36 23.51 -7.97
CA GLY A 139 -2.44 22.64 -8.47
C GLY A 139 -2.54 21.25 -7.82
N ALA A 140 -1.55 20.84 -7.02
CA ALA A 140 -1.55 19.61 -6.22
C ALA A 140 -1.80 19.83 -4.71
N VAL A 141 -2.00 21.08 -4.27
CA VAL A 141 -2.23 21.41 -2.85
C VAL A 141 -3.70 21.23 -2.51
N ASN A 142 -4.01 20.34 -1.55
CA ASN A 142 -5.39 20.07 -1.13
C ASN A 142 -5.94 21.11 -0.13
N PHE A 143 -5.12 21.52 0.83
CA PHE A 143 -5.38 22.51 1.90
C PHE A 143 -4.06 22.77 2.66
N PHE A 144 -4.03 23.79 3.52
CA PHE A 144 -2.87 24.07 4.38
C PHE A 144 -3.06 23.49 5.77
N CYS A 145 -2.00 22.93 6.36
CA CYS A 145 -2.08 22.18 7.62
C CYS A 145 -1.60 23.02 8.82
N ASN A 146 -2.28 22.89 9.95
CA ASN A 146 -1.79 23.30 11.27
C ASN A 146 -1.21 22.05 11.96
N TYR A 147 0.11 21.85 11.80
CA TYR A 147 0.78 20.68 12.36
C TYR A 147 0.91 20.73 13.88
N ASP A 148 0.90 21.91 14.52
CA ASP A 148 1.03 22.04 15.98
C ASP A 148 -0.20 21.50 16.72
N ASP A 149 -1.40 21.69 16.14
CA ASP A 149 -2.65 21.10 16.62
C ASP A 149 -2.93 19.68 16.08
N SER A 150 -2.15 19.19 15.12
CA SER A 150 -2.31 17.82 14.61
C SER A 150 -1.76 16.79 15.60
N ARG A 151 -2.50 15.72 15.90
CA ARG A 151 -2.11 14.72 16.92
C ARG A 151 -2.61 13.33 16.58
N GLY A 152 -1.79 12.33 16.88
CA GLY A 152 -2.14 10.92 16.70
C GLY A 152 -2.55 10.62 15.26
N ASN A 153 -3.79 10.16 15.08
CA ASN A 153 -4.34 9.82 13.76
C ASN A 153 -5.06 10.99 13.06
N TYR A 154 -5.01 12.21 13.61
CA TYR A 154 -5.76 13.36 13.07
C TYR A 154 -4.86 14.49 12.59
N LEU A 155 -5.13 14.93 11.36
CA LEU A 155 -4.56 16.12 10.75
C LEU A 155 -5.52 17.31 10.96
N VAL A 156 -4.98 18.45 11.38
CA VAL A 156 -5.71 19.70 11.54
C VAL A 156 -5.31 20.67 10.43
N ASP A 157 -6.28 21.33 9.80
CA ASP A 157 -6.02 22.36 8.79
C ASP A 157 -5.97 23.79 9.40
N VAL A 158 -5.53 24.76 8.61
CA VAL A 158 -5.43 26.18 9.04
C VAL A 158 -6.79 26.86 9.24
N ASP A 159 -7.88 26.21 8.81
CA ASP A 159 -9.27 26.64 9.02
C ASP A 159 -9.85 26.00 10.31
N GLY A 160 -9.06 25.15 10.98
CA GLY A 160 -9.38 24.51 12.25
C GLY A 160 -10.29 23.29 12.11
N ASN A 161 -10.42 22.72 10.92
CA ASN A 161 -11.02 21.41 10.69
C ASN A 161 -10.05 20.33 11.20
N ARG A 162 -10.57 19.32 11.91
CA ARG A 162 -9.83 18.15 12.34
C ARG A 162 -10.34 16.92 11.60
N MET A 163 -9.46 16.25 10.86
CA MET A 163 -9.78 15.13 9.99
C MET A 163 -9.00 13.88 10.41
N LEU A 164 -9.65 12.73 10.44
CA LEU A 164 -8.99 11.43 10.61
C LEU A 164 -8.18 11.11 9.33
N ASP A 165 -6.89 10.87 9.46
CA ASP A 165 -5.98 10.76 8.32
C ASP A 165 -5.57 9.30 8.02
N LEU A 166 -6.21 8.72 7.00
CA LEU A 166 -5.87 7.41 6.45
C LEU A 166 -4.95 7.53 5.20
N TYR A 167 -4.26 8.66 5.01
CA TYR A 167 -3.27 8.85 3.95
C TYR A 167 -1.86 9.17 4.45
N THR A 168 -1.73 9.75 5.65
CA THR A 168 -0.49 9.97 6.41
C THR A 168 0.67 10.55 5.62
N GLN A 169 0.41 11.67 4.92
CA GLN A 169 1.39 12.34 4.05
C GLN A 169 2.00 11.37 3.02
N ILE A 170 1.14 10.66 2.26
CA ILE A 170 1.52 9.64 1.27
C ILE A 170 2.25 8.44 1.92
N SER A 171 1.68 7.89 3.00
CA SER A 171 2.24 6.78 3.78
C SER A 171 3.64 7.07 4.38
N SER A 172 3.92 8.30 4.81
CA SER A 172 5.23 8.68 5.35
C SER A 172 5.28 8.95 6.86
N ILE A 173 4.16 9.24 7.52
CA ILE A 173 4.12 9.34 8.99
C ILE A 173 3.98 7.92 9.58
N PRO A 174 4.92 7.44 10.43
CA PRO A 174 4.86 6.09 10.98
C PRO A 174 3.93 5.96 12.20
N ILE A 175 4.09 6.80 13.21
CA ILE A 175 3.42 6.67 14.52
C ILE A 175 2.50 7.84 14.87
N GLY A 176 1.94 8.49 13.85
CA GLY A 176 1.03 9.62 13.99
C GLY A 176 1.71 10.98 14.20
N TYR A 177 0.88 12.03 14.20
CA TYR A 177 1.32 13.42 14.37
C TYR A 177 1.64 13.73 15.83
N ASN A 178 2.68 14.55 16.07
CA ASN A 178 3.11 15.03 17.39
C ASN A 178 3.21 13.94 18.47
N HIS A 179 3.68 12.75 18.09
CA HIS A 179 3.82 11.61 19.00
C HIS A 179 4.73 11.97 20.20
N PRO A 180 4.28 11.81 21.46
CA PRO A 180 5.00 12.30 22.64
C PRO A 180 6.45 11.84 22.76
N ALA A 181 6.76 10.63 22.32
CA ALA A 181 8.14 10.13 22.32
C ALA A 181 9.08 10.93 21.40
N LEU A 182 8.59 11.38 20.24
CA LEU A 182 9.39 12.18 19.30
C LEU A 182 9.52 13.64 19.78
N LEU A 183 8.48 14.19 20.41
CA LEU A 183 8.55 15.50 21.06
C LEU A 183 9.57 15.50 22.22
N LYS A 184 9.56 14.46 23.06
CA LYS A 184 10.54 14.25 24.13
C LYS A 184 11.98 14.12 23.60
N LEU A 185 12.15 13.45 22.45
CA LEU A 185 13.44 13.33 21.78
C LEU A 185 13.95 14.68 21.27
N MET A 186 13.07 15.53 20.72
CA MET A 186 13.39 16.86 20.22
C MET A 186 13.71 17.85 21.36
N ALA A 187 12.99 17.75 22.48
CA ALA A 187 13.20 18.57 23.67
C ALA A 187 14.46 18.23 24.49
N ASN A 188 15.19 17.15 24.15
CA ASN A 188 16.40 16.75 24.86
C ASN A 188 17.61 17.63 24.46
N PRO A 189 18.22 18.40 25.39
CA PRO A 189 19.36 19.28 25.07
C PRO A 189 20.56 18.56 24.44
N ASN A 190 20.77 17.28 24.75
CA ASN A 190 21.88 16.48 24.21
C ASN A 190 21.75 16.22 22.70
N ASN A 191 20.56 16.41 22.12
CA ASN A 191 20.29 16.17 20.70
C ASN A 191 20.44 17.42 19.83
N LEU A 192 20.57 18.62 20.42
CA LEU A 192 20.55 19.90 19.70
C LEU A 192 21.57 19.98 18.55
N SER A 193 22.79 19.50 18.78
CA SER A 193 23.87 19.47 17.79
C SER A 193 23.51 18.67 16.53
N THR A 194 22.70 17.61 16.68
CA THR A 194 22.28 16.71 15.59
C THR A 194 21.32 17.39 14.62
N PHE A 195 20.56 18.39 15.09
CA PHE A 195 19.60 19.13 14.25
C PHE A 195 20.22 20.33 13.52
N VAL A 196 21.28 20.94 14.07
CA VAL A 196 21.89 22.16 13.50
C VAL A 196 23.18 21.89 12.72
N ASN A 197 23.94 20.85 13.06
CA ASN A 197 25.21 20.51 12.40
C ASN A 197 25.02 19.32 11.46
N ARG A 198 24.50 19.55 10.25
CA ARG A 198 24.30 18.49 9.26
C ARG A 198 25.64 18.09 8.59
N PRO A 199 26.16 16.86 8.81
CA PRO A 199 27.47 16.47 8.33
C PRO A 199 27.45 15.96 6.89
N ALA A 200 28.64 15.92 6.28
CA ALA A 200 28.88 15.15 5.07
C ALA A 200 29.19 13.69 5.43
N LEU A 201 28.14 12.88 5.65
CA LEU A 201 28.23 11.56 6.29
C LEU A 201 29.27 10.61 5.70
N GLY A 202 29.50 10.65 4.39
CA GLY A 202 30.47 9.77 3.73
C GLY A 202 31.95 10.12 3.95
N ILE A 203 32.26 11.24 4.61
CA ILE A 203 33.64 11.68 4.91
C ILE A 203 33.84 12.17 6.35
N LEU A 204 32.80 12.73 6.98
CA LEU A 204 32.86 13.34 8.32
C LEU A 204 31.61 12.93 9.14
N PRO A 205 31.39 11.61 9.39
CA PRO A 205 30.28 11.17 10.22
C PRO A 205 30.46 11.61 11.69
N PRO A 206 29.38 11.85 12.44
CA PRO A 206 29.45 12.12 13.87
C PRO A 206 29.83 10.84 14.63
N GLU A 207 30.42 11.01 15.81
CA GLU A 207 30.94 9.93 16.68
C GLU A 207 29.93 8.78 16.89
N ASN A 208 28.66 9.12 17.16
CA ASN A 208 27.61 8.16 17.44
C ASN A 208 26.93 7.55 16.19
N PHE A 209 27.41 7.84 14.97
CA PHE A 209 26.77 7.36 13.74
C PHE A 209 26.72 5.83 13.61
N PRO A 210 27.78 5.06 13.92
CA PRO A 210 27.72 3.59 13.87
C PRO A 210 26.67 3.02 14.83
N ASP A 211 26.59 3.54 16.05
CA ASP A 211 25.61 3.12 17.05
C ASP A 211 24.19 3.46 16.60
N LYS A 212 23.94 4.68 16.10
CA LYS A 212 22.61 5.08 15.63
C LYS A 212 22.19 4.33 14.36
N ILE A 213 23.11 3.94 13.48
CA ILE A 213 22.81 3.03 12.37
C ILE A 213 22.49 1.62 12.88
N THR A 214 23.16 1.16 13.93
CA THR A 214 22.94 -0.16 14.54
C THR A 214 21.58 -0.22 15.24
N GLU A 215 21.30 0.72 16.15
CA GLU A 215 20.04 0.87 16.89
C GLU A 215 18.82 1.09 15.97
N SER A 216 19.02 1.74 14.82
CA SER A 216 17.95 2.01 13.86
C SER A 216 17.92 0.98 12.73
N LEU A 217 18.63 1.21 11.64
CA LEU A 217 18.50 0.47 10.39
C LEU A 217 18.94 -1.00 10.50
N ILE A 218 20.09 -1.31 11.11
CA ILE A 218 20.57 -2.70 11.19
C ILE A 218 19.67 -3.54 12.10
N SER A 219 19.07 -2.95 13.14
CA SER A 219 18.10 -3.62 14.02
C SER A 219 16.80 -4.08 13.33
N VAL A 220 16.62 -3.74 12.04
CA VAL A 220 15.53 -4.18 11.17
C VAL A 220 16.06 -4.63 9.79
N ALA A 221 17.32 -5.08 9.70
CA ALA A 221 17.90 -5.52 8.43
C ALA A 221 17.14 -6.72 7.82
N PRO A 222 16.86 -6.73 6.50
CA PRO A 222 16.29 -7.88 5.80
C PRO A 222 17.15 -9.14 5.88
N SER A 223 16.51 -10.31 5.75
CA SER A 223 17.21 -11.61 5.76
C SER A 223 18.32 -11.66 4.71
N GLY A 224 19.51 -12.09 5.12
CA GLY A 224 20.69 -12.20 4.25
C GLY A 224 21.40 -10.88 3.93
N MET A 225 21.02 -9.75 4.54
CA MET A 225 21.66 -8.44 4.36
C MET A 225 22.23 -7.91 5.68
N THR A 226 23.53 -7.63 5.71
CA THR A 226 24.24 -7.09 6.88
C THR A 226 24.68 -5.64 6.68
N ARG A 227 24.48 -5.09 5.48
CA ARG A 227 24.95 -3.76 5.06
C ARG A 227 23.80 -2.87 4.64
N VAL A 228 23.95 -1.58 4.92
CA VAL A 228 23.00 -0.54 4.55
C VAL A 228 23.72 0.69 4.00
N GLN A 229 23.14 1.31 2.98
CA GLN A 229 23.59 2.58 2.44
C GLN A 229 22.48 3.62 2.66
N THR A 230 22.73 4.62 3.50
CA THR A 230 21.79 5.72 3.75
C THR A 230 21.73 6.71 2.60
N MET A 231 20.54 7.27 2.37
CA MET A 231 20.19 8.24 1.33
C MET A 231 19.14 9.22 1.86
N ALA A 232 18.82 10.29 1.14
CA ALA A 232 17.87 11.31 1.62
C ALA A 232 16.39 10.98 1.34
N CYS A 233 16.09 10.26 0.26
CA CYS A 233 14.71 9.94 -0.15
C CYS A 233 14.65 8.67 -1.01
N GLY A 234 13.43 8.18 -1.29
CA GLY A 234 13.21 6.98 -2.12
C GLY A 234 13.87 7.04 -3.49
N SER A 235 13.74 8.16 -4.23
CA SER A 235 14.35 8.30 -5.56
C SER A 235 15.86 8.09 -5.53
N CYS A 236 16.60 8.82 -4.67
CA CYS A 236 18.06 8.64 -4.61
C CYS A 236 18.48 7.31 -3.95
N SER A 237 17.59 6.65 -3.21
CA SER A 237 17.80 5.25 -2.78
C SER A 237 17.78 4.31 -3.97
N ASN A 238 16.78 4.42 -4.83
CA ASN A 238 16.63 3.61 -6.04
C ASN A 238 17.71 3.91 -7.10
N GLU A 239 18.02 5.18 -7.39
CA GLU A 239 19.13 5.54 -8.30
C GLU A 239 20.48 4.93 -7.86
N ASN A 240 20.78 4.94 -6.55
CA ASN A 240 22.04 4.38 -6.06
C ASN A 240 22.00 2.84 -5.96
N ALA A 241 20.83 2.23 -5.70
CA ALA A 241 20.64 0.79 -5.87
C ALA A 241 20.88 0.36 -7.32
N PHE A 242 20.35 1.08 -8.32
CA PHE A 242 20.59 0.82 -9.74
C PHE A 242 22.08 0.91 -10.07
N LYS A 243 22.78 1.96 -9.60
CA LYS A 243 24.25 2.03 -9.73
C LYS A 243 24.96 0.85 -9.06
N SER A 244 24.58 0.44 -7.85
CA SER A 244 25.14 -0.76 -7.20
C SER A 244 24.97 -2.01 -8.06
N MET A 245 23.79 -2.22 -8.67
CA MET A 245 23.54 -3.35 -9.58
C MET A 245 24.39 -3.26 -10.86
N PHE A 246 24.50 -2.10 -11.49
CA PHE A 246 25.36 -1.90 -12.67
C PHE A 246 26.85 -2.11 -12.36
N ILE A 247 27.32 -1.63 -11.20
CA ILE A 247 28.69 -1.81 -10.73
C ILE A 247 28.97 -3.30 -10.49
N TRP A 248 28.11 -3.98 -9.73
CA TRP A 248 28.21 -5.41 -9.47
C TRP A 248 28.23 -6.23 -10.77
N TYR A 249 27.32 -5.94 -11.71
CA TYR A 249 27.24 -6.63 -12.99
C TYR A 249 28.53 -6.45 -13.82
N ARG A 250 29.07 -5.23 -13.92
CA ARG A 250 30.36 -4.99 -14.63
C ARG A 250 31.56 -5.58 -13.92
N ASN A 251 31.57 -5.62 -12.59
CA ASN A 251 32.63 -6.27 -11.83
C ASN A 251 32.60 -7.79 -12.05
N LYS A 252 31.41 -8.39 -12.13
CA LYS A 252 31.21 -9.81 -12.52
C LYS A 252 31.68 -10.10 -13.95
N GLU A 253 31.44 -9.20 -14.91
CA GLU A 253 31.95 -9.34 -16.29
C GLU A 253 33.48 -9.19 -16.38
N ARG A 254 34.08 -8.24 -15.64
CA ARG A 254 35.54 -8.05 -15.64
C ARG A 254 36.30 -9.09 -14.81
N GLY A 255 35.66 -9.73 -13.83
CA GLY A 255 36.31 -10.64 -12.88
C GLY A 255 37.34 -9.91 -12.02
N HIS A 256 38.58 -10.40 -11.99
CA HIS A 256 39.69 -9.77 -11.26
C HIS A 256 40.38 -8.62 -12.03
N ASN A 257 39.93 -8.29 -13.24
CA ASN A 257 40.55 -7.24 -14.04
C ASN A 257 40.10 -5.84 -13.60
N SER A 258 41.04 -4.90 -13.56
CA SER A 258 40.72 -3.48 -13.43
C SER A 258 40.06 -2.93 -14.72
N PRO A 259 39.31 -1.81 -14.66
CA PRO A 259 38.84 -1.10 -15.84
C PRO A 259 40.01 -0.71 -16.77
N SER A 260 39.81 -0.80 -18.08
CA SER A 260 40.82 -0.44 -19.08
C SER A 260 41.00 1.08 -19.22
N GLU A 261 42.06 1.53 -19.89
CA GLU A 261 42.22 2.95 -20.26
C GLU A 261 41.07 3.44 -21.16
N GLU A 262 40.51 2.56 -21.97
CA GLU A 262 39.31 2.82 -22.78
C GLU A 262 38.05 2.97 -21.90
N ASP A 263 37.83 2.09 -20.90
CA ASP A 263 36.76 2.26 -19.91
C ASP A 263 36.86 3.64 -19.22
N LEU A 264 38.09 4.03 -18.80
CA LEU A 264 38.33 5.27 -18.04
C LEU A 264 38.19 6.54 -18.88
N SER A 265 38.59 6.51 -20.14
CA SER A 265 38.49 7.67 -21.04
C SER A 265 37.08 7.85 -21.59
N THR A 266 36.41 6.77 -22.01
CA THR A 266 35.06 6.83 -22.60
C THR A 266 33.97 7.14 -21.57
N CYS A 267 34.12 6.72 -20.31
CA CYS A 267 33.12 7.03 -19.28
C CYS A 267 33.00 8.54 -19.00
N MET A 268 34.09 9.31 -19.15
CA MET A 268 34.11 10.75 -18.91
C MET A 268 33.36 11.56 -19.99
N ILE A 269 33.04 10.94 -21.13
CA ILE A 269 32.31 11.54 -22.25
C ILE A 269 31.01 10.80 -22.58
N ASN A 270 30.49 10.02 -21.63
CA ASN A 270 29.24 9.26 -21.74
C ASN A 270 29.20 8.21 -22.88
N GLN A 271 30.35 7.58 -23.19
CA GLN A 271 30.46 6.57 -24.25
C GLN A 271 30.83 5.18 -23.70
N ALA A 272 30.47 4.14 -24.45
CA ALA A 272 30.93 2.78 -24.19
C ALA A 272 32.44 2.63 -24.54
N PRO A 273 33.17 1.69 -23.91
CA PRO A 273 32.73 0.70 -22.92
C PRO A 273 32.57 1.25 -21.48
N GLY A 274 33.09 2.46 -21.21
CA GLY A 274 33.10 3.07 -19.87
C GLY A 274 31.72 3.35 -19.30
N CYS A 275 30.80 3.82 -20.14
CA CYS A 275 29.36 3.86 -19.89
C CYS A 275 28.68 2.70 -20.63
N PRO A 276 28.45 1.54 -19.98
CA PRO A 276 27.87 0.37 -20.63
C PRO A 276 26.35 0.52 -20.80
N ASP A 277 25.82 -0.03 -21.90
CA ASP A 277 24.39 0.00 -22.22
C ASP A 277 23.59 -1.08 -21.47
N LEU A 278 23.73 -1.09 -20.14
CA LEU A 278 22.98 -2.01 -19.26
C LEU A 278 21.54 -1.54 -19.07
N SER A 279 20.66 -2.49 -18.71
CA SER A 279 19.27 -2.21 -18.44
C SER A 279 18.79 -2.69 -17.06
N ILE A 280 17.76 -2.03 -16.53
CA ILE A 280 16.99 -2.50 -15.36
C ILE A 280 15.60 -2.91 -15.85
N LEU A 281 15.19 -4.14 -15.55
CA LEU A 281 13.83 -4.60 -15.82
C LEU A 281 12.89 -4.04 -14.75
N SER A 282 11.76 -3.51 -15.19
CA SER A 282 10.72 -2.92 -14.34
C SER A 282 9.32 -3.39 -14.77
N PHE A 283 8.30 -3.04 -14.02
CA PHE A 283 6.94 -3.56 -14.22
C PHE A 283 5.93 -2.45 -14.55
N MET A 284 5.03 -2.71 -15.50
CA MET A 284 3.89 -1.85 -15.80
C MET A 284 3.08 -1.59 -14.51
N GLY A 285 2.66 -0.34 -14.29
CA GLY A 285 2.05 0.12 -13.03
C GLY A 285 3.04 0.57 -11.95
N GLY A 286 4.32 0.19 -12.01
CA GLY A 286 5.30 0.45 -10.95
C GLY A 286 5.59 1.95 -10.70
N PHE A 287 6.00 2.29 -9.48
CA PHE A 287 6.48 3.63 -9.12
C PHE A 287 7.73 3.57 -8.23
N HIS A 288 8.87 3.95 -8.82
CA HIS A 288 10.19 3.91 -8.18
C HIS A 288 10.80 5.31 -7.99
N GLY A 289 10.12 6.38 -8.44
CA GLY A 289 10.54 7.77 -8.22
C GLY A 289 10.34 8.67 -9.44
N ARG A 290 10.96 9.85 -9.42
CA ARG A 290 10.81 10.88 -10.46
C ARG A 290 12.12 11.49 -10.98
N THR A 291 13.26 11.06 -10.45
CA THR A 291 14.57 11.32 -11.10
C THR A 291 14.70 10.42 -12.34
N MET A 292 15.54 10.78 -13.32
CA MET A 292 15.46 10.19 -14.67
C MET A 292 15.61 8.65 -14.72
N GLY A 293 16.48 8.04 -13.91
CA GLY A 293 16.62 6.57 -13.87
C GLY A 293 15.43 5.90 -13.18
N CYS A 294 14.95 6.47 -12.07
CA CYS A 294 13.72 6.05 -11.40
C CYS A 294 12.47 6.23 -12.27
N LEU A 295 12.46 7.25 -13.13
CA LEU A 295 11.32 7.55 -14.00
C LEU A 295 11.26 6.59 -15.20
N ALA A 296 12.42 6.17 -15.72
CA ALA A 296 12.49 5.12 -16.73
C ALA A 296 11.87 3.80 -16.22
N THR A 297 12.06 3.47 -14.94
CA THR A 297 11.45 2.28 -14.29
C THR A 297 10.03 2.51 -13.75
N THR A 298 9.53 3.75 -13.72
CA THR A 298 8.18 4.10 -13.23
C THR A 298 7.15 4.13 -14.36
N HIS A 299 6.07 3.35 -14.27
CA HIS A 299 5.05 3.18 -15.32
C HIS A 299 3.62 3.32 -14.78
N SER A 300 3.42 4.32 -13.91
CA SER A 300 2.20 4.49 -13.11
C SER A 300 1.12 5.38 -13.76
N LYS A 301 1.48 6.57 -14.25
CA LYS A 301 0.55 7.57 -14.83
C LYS A 301 1.23 8.37 -15.94
N ILE A 302 0.47 8.73 -16.99
CA ILE A 302 0.96 9.50 -18.15
C ILE A 302 1.64 10.80 -17.71
N ILE A 303 0.98 11.58 -16.83
CA ILE A 303 1.46 12.87 -16.30
C ILE A 303 2.76 12.77 -15.48
N HIS A 304 3.22 11.56 -15.16
CA HIS A 304 4.53 11.37 -14.53
C HIS A 304 5.67 11.29 -15.54
N LYS A 305 5.42 10.75 -16.75
CA LYS A 305 6.45 10.43 -17.76
C LYS A 305 6.45 11.36 -18.98
N LEU A 306 5.31 11.98 -19.30
CA LEU A 306 5.15 12.80 -20.51
C LEU A 306 6.22 13.91 -20.57
N ASP A 307 6.75 14.14 -21.78
CA ASP A 307 7.78 15.15 -22.10
C ASP A 307 9.15 15.01 -21.41
N VAL A 308 9.41 13.89 -20.71
CA VAL A 308 10.73 13.62 -20.08
C VAL A 308 11.50 12.54 -20.85
N PRO A 309 12.78 12.76 -21.20
CA PRO A 309 13.64 11.72 -21.80
C PRO A 309 13.76 10.49 -20.90
N SER A 310 13.74 9.29 -21.50
CA SER A 310 13.78 8.00 -20.81
C SER A 310 14.83 7.09 -21.42
N PHE A 311 15.26 6.09 -20.66
CA PHE A 311 15.99 4.95 -21.19
C PHE A 311 15.00 3.96 -21.83
N ASP A 312 15.34 3.41 -23.00
CA ASP A 312 14.72 2.19 -23.52
C ASP A 312 15.28 1.03 -22.70
N TRP A 313 14.46 0.46 -21.81
CA TRP A 313 14.74 -0.64 -20.87
C TRP A 313 13.54 -1.60 -20.83
N PRO A 314 13.69 -2.87 -20.39
CA PRO A 314 12.58 -3.82 -20.35
C PRO A 314 11.47 -3.42 -19.38
N ILE A 315 10.22 -3.54 -19.85
CA ILE A 315 9.00 -3.33 -19.07
C ILE A 315 8.17 -4.61 -19.17
N ALA A 316 8.05 -5.35 -18.07
CA ALA A 316 7.21 -6.53 -17.96
C ALA A 316 5.79 -6.18 -17.50
N PRO A 317 4.78 -7.01 -17.79
CA PRO A 317 3.47 -6.88 -17.13
C PRO A 317 3.56 -7.24 -15.64
N PHE A 318 2.81 -6.53 -14.80
CA PHE A 318 2.52 -6.97 -13.43
C PHE A 318 1.17 -7.71 -13.42
N PRO A 319 1.01 -8.82 -12.68
CA PRO A 319 -0.24 -9.60 -12.65
C PRO A 319 -1.47 -8.76 -12.25
N ARG A 320 -2.52 -8.75 -13.10
CA ARG A 320 -3.78 -8.06 -12.78
C ARG A 320 -4.81 -9.06 -12.23
N LEU A 321 -4.69 -9.38 -10.93
CA LEU A 321 -5.57 -10.36 -10.27
C LEU A 321 -7.06 -10.02 -10.36
N GLN A 322 -7.88 -11.06 -10.56
CA GLN A 322 -9.34 -11.04 -10.47
C GLN A 322 -9.78 -11.38 -9.03
N TYR A 323 -10.91 -10.81 -8.60
CA TYR A 323 -11.42 -10.89 -7.23
C TYR A 323 -12.92 -11.26 -7.25
N PRO A 324 -13.45 -12.06 -6.30
CA PRO A 324 -12.77 -12.63 -5.13
C PRO A 324 -11.67 -13.65 -5.46
N LEU A 325 -10.57 -13.67 -4.71
CA LEU A 325 -9.38 -14.46 -5.05
C LEU A 325 -9.65 -15.98 -5.06
N GLU A 326 -10.55 -16.40 -4.17
CA GLU A 326 -11.04 -17.77 -4.02
C GLU A 326 -11.87 -18.26 -5.21
N GLU A 327 -12.51 -17.36 -5.97
CA GLU A 327 -13.30 -17.71 -7.16
C GLU A 327 -12.40 -17.82 -8.41
N PHE A 328 -11.37 -16.98 -8.50
CA PHE A 328 -10.49 -16.86 -9.68
C PHE A 328 -9.10 -17.49 -9.48
N THR A 329 -8.97 -18.49 -8.60
CA THR A 329 -7.67 -19.07 -8.23
C THR A 329 -6.89 -19.62 -9.44
N ARG A 330 -7.57 -20.22 -10.42
CA ARG A 330 -6.92 -20.78 -11.62
C ARG A 330 -6.47 -19.68 -12.58
N GLU A 331 -7.35 -18.72 -12.83
CA GLU A 331 -7.17 -17.60 -13.75
C GLU A 331 -6.03 -16.69 -13.25
N ASN A 332 -5.99 -16.45 -11.94
CA ASN A 332 -4.92 -15.70 -11.27
C ASN A 332 -3.57 -16.43 -11.38
N ALA A 333 -3.54 -17.75 -11.18
CA ALA A 333 -2.30 -18.53 -11.34
C ALA A 333 -1.79 -18.56 -12.79
N GLN A 334 -2.70 -18.53 -13.78
CA GLN A 334 -2.36 -18.44 -15.20
C GLN A 334 -1.80 -17.05 -15.57
N GLU A 335 -2.41 -15.98 -15.07
CA GLU A 335 -1.92 -14.60 -15.27
C GLU A 335 -0.55 -14.37 -14.61
N GLU A 336 -0.34 -14.89 -13.40
CA GLU A 336 0.98 -14.84 -12.74
C GLU A 336 2.04 -15.62 -13.53
N ALA A 337 1.70 -16.80 -14.07
CA ALA A 337 2.60 -17.59 -14.90
C ALA A 337 2.98 -16.86 -16.21
N ARG A 338 2.00 -16.30 -16.93
CA ARG A 338 2.21 -15.51 -18.15
C ARG A 338 3.16 -14.33 -17.89
N CYS A 339 2.94 -13.58 -16.80
CA CYS A 339 3.81 -12.46 -16.43
C CYS A 339 5.25 -12.90 -16.15
N LEU A 340 5.45 -14.06 -15.52
CA LEU A 340 6.78 -14.62 -15.24
C LEU A 340 7.50 -15.08 -16.52
N GLU A 341 6.78 -15.71 -17.44
CA GLU A 341 7.29 -16.10 -18.77
C GLU A 341 7.76 -14.86 -19.55
N GLU A 342 6.95 -13.79 -19.60
CA GLU A 342 7.32 -12.54 -20.28
C GLU A 342 8.52 -11.82 -19.63
N VAL A 343 8.73 -11.93 -18.31
CA VAL A 343 9.95 -11.44 -17.66
C VAL A 343 11.18 -12.21 -18.17
N GLU A 344 11.12 -13.53 -18.22
CA GLU A 344 12.23 -14.37 -18.69
C GLU A 344 12.55 -14.12 -20.17
N ASP A 345 11.54 -14.03 -21.03
CA ASP A 345 11.67 -13.67 -22.45
C ASP A 345 12.30 -12.29 -22.64
N LEU A 346 11.88 -11.29 -21.85
CA LEU A 346 12.47 -9.95 -21.88
C LEU A 346 13.96 -10.00 -21.52
N ILE A 347 14.37 -10.70 -20.47
CA ILE A 347 15.79 -10.80 -20.09
C ILE A 347 16.64 -11.38 -21.22
N VAL A 348 16.16 -12.45 -21.88
CA VAL A 348 16.84 -13.07 -23.03
C VAL A 348 16.92 -12.11 -24.22
N LYS A 349 15.79 -11.49 -24.60
CA LYS A 349 15.69 -10.53 -25.71
C LYS A 349 16.59 -9.31 -25.52
N TRP A 350 16.70 -8.80 -24.29
CA TRP A 350 17.53 -7.65 -23.97
C TRP A 350 19.03 -7.98 -23.97
N ARG A 351 19.42 -9.18 -23.52
CA ARG A 351 20.79 -9.69 -23.70
C ARG A 351 21.14 -9.82 -25.19
N GLN A 352 20.24 -10.32 -26.04
CA GLN A 352 20.45 -10.43 -27.49
C GLN A 352 20.59 -9.07 -28.21
N LYS A 353 19.93 -8.02 -27.70
CA LYS A 353 20.12 -6.63 -28.17
C LYS A 353 21.50 -6.04 -27.84
N GLY A 354 22.35 -6.73 -27.09
CA GLY A 354 23.58 -6.18 -26.53
C GLY A 354 23.35 -5.28 -25.31
N ARG A 355 22.15 -5.32 -24.71
CA ARG A 355 21.70 -4.39 -23.65
C ARG A 355 21.27 -5.13 -22.38
N PRO A 356 22.14 -5.97 -21.79
CA PRO A 356 21.72 -6.99 -20.83
C PRO A 356 21.12 -6.40 -19.55
N VAL A 357 20.17 -7.15 -18.97
CA VAL A 357 19.49 -6.79 -17.73
C VAL A 357 20.43 -7.01 -16.55
N ALA A 358 20.90 -5.94 -15.92
CA ALA A 358 21.76 -6.00 -14.74
C ALA A 358 20.97 -6.30 -13.46
N GLY A 359 19.70 -5.88 -13.41
CA GLY A 359 18.82 -6.13 -12.28
C GLY A 359 17.34 -5.95 -12.60
N ILE A 360 16.50 -6.41 -11.68
CA ILE A 360 15.04 -6.33 -11.72
C ILE A 360 14.60 -5.54 -10.49
N VAL A 361 13.80 -4.48 -10.69
CA VAL A 361 13.18 -3.71 -9.59
C VAL A 361 11.68 -3.97 -9.52
N ILE A 362 11.14 -4.20 -8.32
CA ILE A 362 9.71 -4.48 -8.10
C ILE A 362 9.23 -4.03 -6.71
N GLU A 363 8.03 -3.45 -6.63
CA GLU A 363 7.31 -3.21 -5.37
C GLU A 363 6.62 -4.52 -4.90
N PRO A 364 6.67 -4.91 -3.61
CA PRO A 364 5.91 -6.06 -3.09
C PRO A 364 4.38 -5.91 -3.24
N ILE A 365 3.89 -4.65 -3.25
CA ILE A 365 2.53 -4.27 -3.63
C ILE A 365 2.67 -2.95 -4.40
N GLN A 366 2.30 -2.90 -5.68
CA GLN A 366 2.46 -1.67 -6.48
C GLN A 366 1.50 -0.59 -5.99
N ALA A 367 2.02 0.51 -5.45
CA ALA A 367 1.20 1.45 -4.71
C ALA A 367 0.56 2.55 -5.58
N GLU A 368 1.32 3.21 -6.44
CA GLU A 368 0.79 4.33 -7.25
C GLU A 368 0.01 3.84 -8.48
N GLY A 369 0.40 2.70 -9.03
CA GLY A 369 -0.27 2.02 -10.15
C GLY A 369 -1.66 1.45 -9.84
N GLY A 370 -2.13 1.53 -8.58
CA GLY A 370 -3.48 1.11 -8.20
C GLY A 370 -3.52 -0.04 -7.19
N ASP A 371 -2.63 -0.08 -6.21
CA ASP A 371 -2.59 -1.13 -5.17
C ASP A 371 -2.66 -2.54 -5.78
N ASN A 372 -1.78 -2.84 -6.75
CA ASN A 372 -1.75 -4.15 -7.40
C ASN A 372 -0.97 -5.15 -6.53
N HIS A 373 -1.63 -6.26 -6.19
CA HIS A 373 -1.06 -7.38 -5.44
C HIS A 373 -0.71 -8.54 -6.38
N ALA A 374 0.27 -9.35 -6.00
CA ALA A 374 0.55 -10.66 -6.57
C ALA A 374 0.80 -11.66 -5.42
N SER A 375 0.72 -12.97 -5.70
CA SER A 375 0.89 -14.01 -4.69
C SER A 375 2.35 -14.10 -4.19
N PRO A 376 2.56 -14.61 -2.96
CA PRO A 376 3.91 -15.00 -2.50
C PRO A 376 4.63 -15.98 -3.44
N ASP A 377 3.89 -16.76 -4.25
CA ASP A 377 4.47 -17.71 -5.20
C ASP A 377 5.04 -17.01 -6.44
N PHE A 378 4.36 -15.97 -6.93
CA PHE A 378 4.87 -15.10 -7.99
C PHE A 378 6.23 -14.49 -7.62
N PHE A 379 6.35 -13.87 -6.44
CA PHE A 379 7.61 -13.27 -5.99
C PHE A 379 8.72 -14.31 -5.78
N ARG A 380 8.40 -15.49 -5.19
CA ARG A 380 9.35 -16.61 -5.06
C ARG A 380 9.89 -17.07 -6.42
N LYS A 381 9.02 -17.23 -7.42
CA LYS A 381 9.39 -17.60 -8.79
C LYS A 381 10.21 -16.51 -9.49
N LEU A 382 9.81 -15.24 -9.35
CA LEU A 382 10.50 -14.10 -9.92
C LEU A 382 11.94 -13.95 -9.37
N ARG A 383 12.13 -14.11 -8.06
CA ARG A 383 13.47 -14.18 -7.43
C ARG A 383 14.28 -15.35 -8.00
N GLY A 384 13.63 -16.47 -8.30
CA GLY A 384 14.22 -17.60 -9.03
C GLY A 384 14.72 -17.23 -10.44
N ILE A 385 13.90 -16.54 -11.24
CA ILE A 385 14.25 -16.07 -12.58
C ILE A 385 15.44 -15.09 -12.54
N ALA A 386 15.41 -14.12 -11.62
CA ALA A 386 16.51 -13.17 -11.44
C ALA A 386 17.85 -13.90 -11.21
N ARG A 387 17.87 -14.86 -10.28
CA ARG A 387 19.05 -15.68 -9.96
C ARG A 387 19.49 -16.53 -11.15
N LYS A 388 18.56 -17.19 -11.86
CA LYS A 388 18.81 -18.03 -13.05
C LYS A 388 19.55 -17.26 -14.14
N HIS A 389 19.21 -15.99 -14.36
CA HIS A 389 19.83 -15.15 -15.40
C HIS A 389 21.02 -14.31 -14.92
N GLY A 390 21.32 -14.32 -13.62
CA GLY A 390 22.38 -13.53 -13.03
C GLY A 390 22.05 -12.04 -12.93
N CYS A 391 20.77 -11.69 -12.86
CA CYS A 391 20.27 -10.33 -12.60
C CYS A 391 20.13 -10.13 -11.08
N ALA A 392 20.54 -8.96 -10.57
CA ALA A 392 20.26 -8.61 -9.18
C ALA A 392 18.75 -8.37 -8.96
N PHE A 393 18.22 -8.76 -7.79
CA PHE A 393 16.82 -8.60 -7.43
C PHE A 393 16.64 -7.50 -6.39
N HIS A 394 15.92 -6.44 -6.75
CA HIS A 394 15.72 -5.24 -5.94
C HIS A 394 14.24 -5.12 -5.56
N ALA A 395 13.94 -5.36 -4.28
CA ALA A 395 12.62 -5.08 -3.71
C ALA A 395 12.53 -3.60 -3.32
N ASP A 396 11.61 -2.86 -3.92
CA ASP A 396 11.32 -1.47 -3.56
C ASP A 396 10.28 -1.44 -2.43
N GLU A 397 10.76 -1.25 -1.21
CA GLU A 397 9.94 -1.13 0.00
C GLU A 397 9.82 0.33 0.46
N VAL A 398 10.04 1.30 -0.43
CA VAL A 398 9.88 2.75 -0.17
C VAL A 398 8.45 3.12 0.25
N GLN A 399 7.43 2.27 0.04
CA GLN A 399 6.06 2.50 0.55
C GLN A 399 5.49 1.35 1.39
N THR A 400 5.86 0.10 1.13
CA THR A 400 5.36 -1.08 1.85
C THR A 400 6.13 -1.36 3.14
N GLY A 401 7.39 -0.92 3.23
CA GLY A 401 8.24 -1.09 4.40
C GLY A 401 7.87 -0.16 5.57
N GLY A 402 8.26 -0.58 6.77
CA GLY A 402 7.95 0.12 8.01
C GLY A 402 6.61 -0.28 8.63
N GLY A 403 6.13 -1.51 8.41
CA GLY A 403 5.13 -2.14 9.28
C GLY A 403 3.68 -2.24 8.78
N SER A 404 3.27 -1.51 7.75
CA SER A 404 1.86 -1.36 7.34
C SER A 404 1.18 -2.64 6.82
N THR A 405 1.96 -3.70 6.54
CA THR A 405 1.47 -5.02 6.11
C THR A 405 1.36 -6.04 7.25
N GLY A 406 1.53 -5.63 8.51
CA GLY A 406 1.60 -6.51 9.68
C GLY A 406 2.94 -7.22 9.88
N LYS A 407 3.90 -6.96 8.98
CA LYS A 407 5.33 -7.30 9.11
C LYS A 407 6.16 -6.05 8.84
N PHE A 408 7.41 -6.01 9.30
CA PHE A 408 8.20 -4.78 9.17
C PHE A 408 8.51 -4.49 7.70
N TRP A 409 8.93 -5.51 6.95
CA TRP A 409 9.01 -5.51 5.50
C TRP A 409 7.91 -6.37 4.89
N ALA A 410 7.33 -5.96 3.76
CA ALA A 410 6.29 -6.74 3.11
C ALA A 410 6.84 -8.02 2.44
N HIS A 411 8.09 -8.03 1.99
CA HIS A 411 8.72 -9.21 1.39
C HIS A 411 8.90 -10.38 2.38
N GLU A 412 8.85 -10.14 3.69
CA GLU A 412 8.85 -11.22 4.69
C GLU A 412 7.66 -12.17 4.52
N HIS A 413 6.54 -11.70 3.94
CA HIS A 413 5.38 -12.54 3.61
C HIS A 413 5.62 -13.49 2.43
N TRP A 414 6.74 -13.37 1.72
CA TRP A 414 7.15 -14.34 0.68
C TRP A 414 7.69 -15.64 1.27
N GLY A 415 8.06 -15.66 2.56
CA GLY A 415 8.56 -16.85 3.25
C GLY A 415 9.93 -17.33 2.75
N MET A 416 10.84 -16.39 2.45
CA MET A 416 12.17 -16.67 1.89
C MET A 416 13.30 -16.23 2.82
N GLU A 417 14.33 -17.07 2.99
CA GLU A 417 15.60 -16.68 3.61
C GLU A 417 16.46 -15.77 2.71
N ASP A 418 16.31 -15.94 1.38
CA ASP A 418 16.92 -15.11 0.34
C ASP A 418 15.84 -14.39 -0.50
N PRO A 419 15.19 -13.34 0.05
CA PRO A 419 14.12 -12.63 -0.63
C PRO A 419 14.65 -11.71 -1.75
N ALA A 420 15.83 -11.10 -1.58
CA ALA A 420 16.37 -10.09 -2.49
C ALA A 420 17.90 -9.95 -2.39
N ASP A 421 18.47 -9.20 -3.34
CA ASP A 421 19.86 -8.72 -3.30
C ASP A 421 19.96 -7.28 -2.80
N ILE A 422 18.91 -6.48 -3.03
CA ILE A 422 18.73 -5.11 -2.52
C ILE A 422 17.31 -4.93 -1.99
N VAL A 423 17.16 -4.23 -0.85
CA VAL A 423 15.87 -3.69 -0.37
C VAL A 423 16.00 -2.19 -0.17
N SER A 424 15.29 -1.37 -0.96
CA SER A 424 15.28 0.09 -0.77
C SER A 424 14.13 0.55 0.12
N PHE A 425 14.31 1.67 0.81
CA PHE A 425 13.35 2.19 1.77
C PHE A 425 13.34 3.72 1.83
N SER A 426 12.23 4.29 2.30
CA SER A 426 12.12 5.70 2.69
C SER A 426 10.86 5.92 3.55
N LYS A 427 10.19 7.06 3.40
CA LYS A 427 8.86 7.36 3.97
C LYS A 427 8.77 7.07 5.47
N LYS A 428 8.11 5.98 5.89
CA LYS A 428 7.95 5.58 7.30
C LYS A 428 9.27 5.38 8.03
N LEU A 429 10.36 5.09 7.32
CA LEU A 429 11.71 5.01 7.89
C LEU A 429 12.39 6.39 8.07
N LEU A 430 11.72 7.50 7.75
CA LEU A 430 12.13 8.92 7.93
C LEU A 430 13.41 9.39 7.18
N SER A 431 14.33 8.47 6.91
CA SER A 431 15.48 8.61 6.02
C SER A 431 15.28 7.76 4.77
N GLY A 432 16.04 7.99 3.71
CA GLY A 432 16.16 7.05 2.61
C GLY A 432 17.31 6.06 2.82
N GLY A 433 17.35 5.03 1.99
CA GLY A 433 18.49 4.15 1.86
C GLY A 433 18.16 2.82 1.20
N TYR A 434 19.15 1.94 1.15
CA TYR A 434 18.94 0.56 0.75
C TYR A 434 19.84 -0.39 1.53
N PHE A 435 19.28 -1.54 1.94
CA PHE A 435 20.04 -2.69 2.37
C PHE A 435 20.52 -3.47 1.14
N TYR A 436 21.66 -4.13 1.26
CA TYR A 436 22.23 -4.91 0.16
C TYR A 436 23.06 -6.10 0.66
N ARG A 437 23.17 -7.14 -0.17
CA ARG A 437 24.11 -8.25 0.03
C ARG A 437 25.55 -7.79 -0.14
N ASP A 438 26.48 -8.38 0.61
CA ASP A 438 27.90 -8.01 0.63
C ASP A 438 28.54 -7.91 -0.76
N GLU A 439 28.16 -8.79 -1.69
CA GLU A 439 28.60 -8.82 -3.09
C GLU A 439 28.33 -7.52 -3.86
N LEU A 440 27.29 -6.76 -3.51
CA LEU A 440 26.90 -5.51 -4.18
C LEU A 440 27.55 -4.26 -3.56
N GLN A 441 28.49 -4.43 -2.64
CA GLN A 441 29.34 -3.33 -2.19
C GLN A 441 30.16 -2.79 -3.36
N ALA A 442 30.21 -1.46 -3.50
CA ALA A 442 31.11 -0.83 -4.45
C ALA A 442 32.58 -1.13 -4.09
N ASP A 443 33.34 -1.59 -5.08
CA ASP A 443 34.77 -1.94 -5.02
C ASP A 443 35.68 -0.75 -4.65
N LYS A 444 35.20 0.48 -4.86
CA LYS A 444 35.94 1.72 -4.58
C LYS A 444 35.02 2.75 -3.89
N PRO A 445 35.57 3.60 -3.00
CA PRO A 445 34.85 4.74 -2.46
C PRO A 445 34.45 5.72 -3.57
N TYR A 446 33.60 6.70 -3.22
CA TYR A 446 33.09 7.76 -4.10
C TYR A 446 32.20 7.32 -5.29
N ARG A 447 32.09 6.02 -5.63
CA ARG A 447 31.16 5.53 -6.68
C ARG A 447 29.68 5.66 -6.27
N ILE A 448 29.40 5.32 -5.01
CA ILE A 448 28.11 5.52 -4.35
C ILE A 448 28.32 6.61 -3.30
N PHE A 449 27.99 7.85 -3.65
CA PHE A 449 28.26 9.02 -2.82
C PHE A 449 27.34 10.18 -3.19
N ASN A 450 27.08 11.07 -2.25
CA ASN A 450 26.60 12.44 -2.44
C ASN A 450 26.91 13.25 -1.16
N THR A 451 26.62 14.55 -1.16
CA THR A 451 27.02 15.46 -0.07
C THR A 451 26.56 15.02 1.32
N TRP A 452 25.34 14.47 1.45
CA TRP A 452 24.72 14.23 2.78
C TRP A 452 24.52 12.76 3.12
N MET A 453 24.30 11.88 2.13
CA MET A 453 24.05 10.44 2.30
C MET A 453 23.00 10.13 3.39
N GLY A 454 21.94 10.94 3.46
CA GLY A 454 20.93 10.89 4.53
C GLY A 454 20.94 12.14 5.40
N ASP A 455 20.60 11.96 6.69
CA ASP A 455 20.60 13.01 7.71
C ASP A 455 20.55 12.34 9.11
N PRO A 456 21.54 12.55 10.01
CA PRO A 456 21.56 11.92 11.33
C PRO A 456 20.33 12.22 12.20
N SER A 457 19.68 13.37 12.02
CA SER A 457 18.46 13.70 12.75
C SER A 457 17.32 12.73 12.44
N LYS A 458 17.29 12.16 11.23
CA LYS A 458 16.28 11.18 10.82
C LYS A 458 16.59 9.80 11.38
N ASN A 459 17.86 9.41 11.49
CA ASN A 459 18.27 8.20 12.20
C ASN A 459 17.92 8.27 13.70
N LEU A 460 18.12 9.44 14.33
CA LEU A 460 17.75 9.69 15.71
C LEU A 460 16.24 9.50 15.94
N PHE A 461 15.39 10.13 15.10
CA PHE A 461 13.93 9.91 15.17
C PHE A 461 13.54 8.45 14.84
N LEU A 462 14.18 7.83 13.85
CA LEU A 462 13.88 6.45 13.45
C LEU A 462 14.13 5.45 14.59
N ALA A 463 15.23 5.61 15.33
CA ALA A 463 15.52 4.75 16.50
C ALA A 463 14.35 4.77 17.51
N GLU A 464 13.80 5.96 17.83
CA GLU A 464 12.66 6.04 18.75
C GLU A 464 11.34 5.56 18.11
N VAL A 465 11.13 5.75 16.80
CA VAL A 465 10.01 5.13 16.08
C VAL A 465 10.05 3.60 16.20
N LEU A 466 11.22 2.99 16.03
CA LEU A 466 11.39 1.55 16.16
C LEU A 466 11.21 1.07 17.60
N ASN A 467 11.66 1.85 18.59
CA ASN A 467 11.38 1.59 20.01
C ASN A 467 9.89 1.60 20.31
N VAL A 468 9.14 2.59 19.80
CA VAL A 468 7.66 2.67 19.91
C VAL A 468 7.01 1.44 19.28
N ILE A 469 7.37 1.10 18.03
CA ILE A 469 6.82 -0.07 17.31
C ILE A 469 6.98 -1.37 18.10
N ARG A 470 8.16 -1.59 18.70
CA ARG A 470 8.44 -2.77 19.54
C ARG A 470 7.71 -2.73 20.87
N ARG A 471 7.78 -1.61 21.60
CA ARG A 471 7.23 -1.46 22.96
C ARG A 471 5.71 -1.57 22.98
N GLU A 472 5.05 -1.14 21.91
CA GLU A 472 3.59 -1.05 21.81
C GLU A 472 2.99 -2.11 20.86
N ASN A 473 3.80 -3.10 20.42
CA ASN A 473 3.42 -4.21 19.52
C ASN A 473 2.66 -3.75 18.25
N LEU A 474 3.09 -2.63 17.65
CA LEU A 474 2.30 -1.98 16.59
C LEU A 474 2.14 -2.82 15.31
N LEU A 475 3.00 -3.81 15.06
CA LEU A 475 2.83 -4.74 13.94
C LEU A 475 1.62 -5.68 14.14
N GLU A 476 1.37 -6.11 15.37
CA GLU A 476 0.20 -6.92 15.74
C GLU A 476 -1.08 -6.05 15.70
N GLU A 477 -0.99 -4.80 16.16
CA GLU A 477 -2.09 -3.83 16.05
C GLU A 477 -2.48 -3.59 14.58
N VAL A 478 -1.50 -3.42 13.68
CA VAL A 478 -1.74 -3.28 12.24
C VAL A 478 -2.34 -4.54 11.62
N ALA A 479 -1.95 -5.74 12.06
CA ALA A 479 -2.57 -6.98 11.60
C ALA A 479 -4.06 -7.05 12.03
N ARG A 480 -4.35 -6.66 13.27
CA ARG A 480 -5.71 -6.62 13.85
C ARG A 480 -6.60 -5.58 13.18
N SER A 481 -6.21 -4.30 13.21
CA SER A 481 -7.00 -3.20 12.66
C SER A 481 -7.07 -3.26 11.13
N GLY A 482 -6.03 -3.77 10.48
CA GLY A 482 -6.01 -4.09 9.06
C GLY A 482 -7.04 -5.16 8.66
N LYS A 483 -7.16 -6.24 9.44
CA LYS A 483 -8.21 -7.24 9.21
C LYS A 483 -9.61 -6.63 9.36
N ALA A 484 -9.84 -5.87 10.42
CA ALA A 484 -11.13 -5.20 10.64
C ALA A 484 -11.48 -4.21 9.51
N LEU A 485 -10.48 -3.50 8.96
CA LEU A 485 -10.63 -2.62 7.82
C LEU A 485 -11.03 -3.39 6.56
N LEU A 486 -10.31 -4.46 6.24
CA LEU A 486 -10.55 -5.26 5.04
C LEU A 486 -11.90 -6.00 5.09
N ASP A 487 -12.26 -6.58 6.24
CA ASP A 487 -13.59 -7.18 6.47
C ASP A 487 -14.70 -6.15 6.22
N GLY A 488 -14.54 -4.92 6.74
CA GLY A 488 -15.49 -3.83 6.53
C GLY A 488 -15.59 -3.36 5.07
N LEU A 489 -14.47 -3.36 4.33
CA LEU A 489 -14.48 -3.07 2.89
C LEU A 489 -15.21 -4.15 2.10
N TYR A 490 -15.11 -5.44 2.48
CA TYR A 490 -15.91 -6.50 1.87
C TYR A 490 -17.41 -6.35 2.16
N ASP A 491 -17.80 -6.05 3.40
CA ASP A 491 -19.21 -5.79 3.74
C ASP A 491 -19.77 -4.58 2.96
N LEU A 492 -18.98 -3.50 2.78
CA LEU A 492 -19.40 -2.34 1.99
C LEU A 492 -19.46 -2.65 0.49
N GLN A 493 -18.51 -3.42 -0.05
CA GLN A 493 -18.57 -3.88 -1.44
C GLN A 493 -19.84 -4.71 -1.72
N ALA A 494 -20.22 -5.60 -0.80
CA ALA A 494 -21.43 -6.39 -0.90
C ALA A 494 -22.73 -5.54 -0.83
N GLN A 495 -22.70 -4.41 -0.12
CA GLN A 495 -23.84 -3.48 -0.03
C GLN A 495 -23.94 -2.53 -1.24
N PHE A 496 -22.81 -2.18 -1.85
CA PHE A 496 -22.69 -1.23 -2.96
C PHE A 496 -22.00 -1.84 -4.20
N PRO A 497 -22.43 -3.00 -4.73
CA PRO A 497 -21.68 -3.75 -5.76
C PRO A 497 -21.65 -3.08 -7.15
N GLY A 498 -22.53 -2.11 -7.41
CA GLY A 498 -22.46 -1.27 -8.63
C GLY A 498 -21.46 -0.11 -8.52
N LEU A 499 -20.98 0.20 -7.31
CA LEU A 499 -20.13 1.34 -7.01
C LEU A 499 -18.71 0.90 -6.61
N LEU A 500 -18.59 -0.20 -5.86
CA LEU A 500 -17.34 -0.72 -5.31
C LEU A 500 -17.04 -2.12 -5.85
N SER A 501 -15.76 -2.41 -6.10
CA SER A 501 -15.28 -3.74 -6.48
C SER A 501 -13.82 -3.98 -6.04
N ARG A 502 -13.35 -5.23 -6.15
CA ARG A 502 -11.95 -5.64 -5.96
C ARG A 502 -11.32 -5.16 -4.64
N ALA A 503 -12.08 -5.13 -3.55
CA ALA A 503 -11.56 -4.88 -2.21
C ALA A 503 -10.42 -5.85 -1.87
N ARG A 504 -9.29 -5.30 -1.41
CA ARG A 504 -8.01 -6.01 -1.26
C ARG A 504 -7.13 -5.34 -0.22
N GLY A 505 -6.17 -6.07 0.32
CA GLY A 505 -5.17 -5.49 1.20
C GLY A 505 -4.39 -6.51 2.02
N GLN A 506 -3.40 -6.00 2.75
CA GLN A 506 -2.56 -6.78 3.66
C GLN A 506 -2.12 -5.88 4.81
N GLY A 507 -2.37 -6.29 6.06
CA GLY A 507 -2.35 -5.34 7.18
C GLY A 507 -3.33 -4.19 6.94
N THR A 508 -2.93 -2.96 7.26
CA THR A 508 -3.71 -1.74 6.95
C THR A 508 -3.44 -1.18 5.56
N PHE A 509 -2.57 -1.83 4.77
CA PHE A 509 -2.29 -1.49 3.37
C PHE A 509 -3.41 -2.06 2.49
N CYS A 510 -4.55 -1.36 2.47
CA CYS A 510 -5.77 -1.79 1.77
C CYS A 510 -6.14 -0.84 0.62
N ALA A 511 -6.98 -1.34 -0.29
CA ALA A 511 -7.64 -0.56 -1.34
C ALA A 511 -8.98 -1.17 -1.77
N VAL A 512 -9.79 -0.37 -2.46
CA VAL A 512 -11.02 -0.77 -3.16
C VAL A 512 -11.14 0.01 -4.46
N ASP A 513 -11.62 -0.63 -5.53
CA ASP A 513 -11.87 0.02 -6.82
C ASP A 513 -13.27 0.63 -6.83
N VAL A 514 -13.38 1.85 -7.37
CA VAL A 514 -14.66 2.51 -7.66
C VAL A 514 -14.99 2.35 -9.14
N CYS A 515 -16.28 2.35 -9.49
CA CYS A 515 -16.79 2.19 -10.85
C CYS A 515 -16.10 3.08 -11.91
N ASP A 516 -15.72 4.31 -11.57
CA ASP A 516 -14.99 5.23 -12.43
C ASP A 516 -14.18 6.28 -11.64
N ALA A 517 -13.25 6.96 -12.31
CA ALA A 517 -12.35 7.94 -11.69
C ALA A 517 -13.07 9.20 -11.19
N ALA A 518 -14.09 9.70 -11.90
CA ALA A 518 -14.82 10.90 -11.49
C ALA A 518 -15.67 10.63 -10.24
N THR A 519 -16.26 9.42 -10.14
CA THR A 519 -16.99 8.97 -8.95
C THR A 519 -16.04 8.71 -7.78
N ARG A 520 -14.85 8.14 -8.03
CA ARG A 520 -13.76 8.04 -7.04
C ARG A 520 -13.41 9.40 -6.46
N ASP A 521 -13.17 10.39 -7.31
CA ASP A 521 -12.76 11.74 -6.89
C ASP A 521 -13.87 12.45 -6.10
N ARG A 522 -15.15 12.32 -6.50
CA ARG A 522 -16.29 12.84 -5.71
C ARG A 522 -16.37 12.20 -4.32
N ILE A 523 -16.21 10.89 -4.22
CA ILE A 523 -16.25 10.16 -2.94
C ILE A 523 -15.09 10.60 -2.02
N LEU A 524 -13.88 10.80 -2.54
CA LEU A 524 -12.75 11.30 -1.76
C LEU A 524 -13.06 12.68 -1.16
N LEU A 525 -13.57 13.62 -1.97
CA LEU A 525 -13.90 14.97 -1.51
C LEU A 525 -15.02 14.97 -0.45
N GLN A 526 -16.10 14.22 -0.69
CA GLN A 526 -17.20 14.10 0.26
C GLN A 526 -16.78 13.42 1.58
N THR A 527 -15.90 12.41 1.52
CA THR A 527 -15.38 11.73 2.71
C THR A 527 -14.48 12.65 3.54
N ARG A 528 -13.66 13.46 2.87
CA ARG A 528 -12.87 14.54 3.50
C ARG A 528 -13.76 15.59 4.14
N ASP A 529 -14.83 16.01 3.48
CA ASP A 529 -15.77 17.01 4.02
C ASP A 529 -16.64 16.46 5.17
N LYS A 530 -16.68 15.12 5.34
CA LYS A 530 -17.18 14.42 6.54
C LYS A 530 -16.10 14.16 7.59
N GLY A 531 -14.86 14.59 7.36
CA GLY A 531 -13.77 14.53 8.34
C GLY A 531 -12.82 13.35 8.21
N VAL A 532 -12.73 12.67 7.05
CA VAL A 532 -11.76 11.58 6.83
C VAL A 532 -10.96 11.77 5.54
N ILE A 533 -9.63 11.84 5.66
CA ILE A 533 -8.71 11.98 4.52
C ILE A 533 -8.37 10.58 3.98
N LEU A 534 -8.58 10.40 2.68
CA LEU A 534 -8.29 9.18 1.93
C LEU A 534 -7.38 9.50 0.72
N GLY A 535 -6.66 8.50 0.22
CA GLY A 535 -5.84 8.64 -0.99
C GLY A 535 -6.46 7.97 -2.21
N GLY A 536 -6.28 8.56 -3.40
CA GLY A 536 -6.52 7.88 -4.67
C GLY A 536 -5.26 7.20 -5.21
N CYS A 537 -5.41 6.11 -5.97
CA CYS A 537 -4.35 5.47 -6.76
C CYS A 537 -4.91 4.85 -8.06
N GLY A 538 -4.01 4.41 -8.95
CA GLY A 538 -4.39 3.83 -10.24
C GLY A 538 -5.31 4.75 -11.05
N GLU A 539 -6.25 4.12 -11.75
CA GLU A 539 -7.32 4.79 -12.50
C GLU A 539 -8.45 5.25 -11.55
N SER A 540 -9.14 4.30 -10.90
CA SER A 540 -10.34 4.56 -10.08
C SER A 540 -10.30 3.97 -8.66
N SER A 541 -9.12 3.66 -8.11
CA SER A 541 -9.01 3.06 -6.78
C SER A 541 -8.94 4.10 -5.65
N ILE A 542 -9.48 3.75 -4.49
CA ILE A 542 -9.26 4.40 -3.18
C ILE A 542 -8.32 3.51 -2.36
N ARG A 543 -7.30 4.10 -1.74
CA ARG A 543 -6.29 3.41 -0.94
C ARG A 543 -6.21 3.96 0.49
N PHE A 544 -5.86 3.06 1.39
CA PHE A 544 -5.74 3.30 2.83
C PHE A 544 -4.27 3.14 3.25
N ARG A 545 -3.74 4.16 3.92
CA ARG A 545 -2.37 4.30 4.41
C ARG A 545 -2.37 4.99 5.78
N PRO A 546 -3.02 4.41 6.81
CA PRO A 546 -3.00 5.00 8.14
C PRO A 546 -1.61 4.91 8.81
N ALA A 547 -1.50 5.49 10.00
CA ALA A 547 -0.33 5.32 10.87
C ALA A 547 -0.38 3.95 11.56
N LEU A 548 0.76 3.48 12.08
CA LEU A 548 0.87 2.20 12.81
C LEU A 548 0.11 2.20 14.14
N ILE A 549 -0.27 3.38 14.65
CA ILE A 549 -1.10 3.57 15.84
C ILE A 549 -2.61 3.58 15.54
N PHE A 550 -3.01 3.24 14.30
CA PHE A 550 -4.41 3.14 13.89
C PHE A 550 -5.05 1.83 14.39
N ARG A 551 -6.27 1.93 14.90
CA ARG A 551 -6.91 0.92 15.76
C ARG A 551 -8.35 0.66 15.34
N ASP A 552 -8.93 -0.45 15.79
CA ASP A 552 -10.30 -0.87 15.47
C ASP A 552 -11.37 0.23 15.68
N TYR A 553 -11.25 1.09 16.70
CA TYR A 553 -12.20 2.20 16.87
C TYR A 553 -12.10 3.25 15.76
N HIS A 554 -10.89 3.50 15.22
CA HIS A 554 -10.69 4.35 14.05
C HIS A 554 -11.22 3.68 12.76
N VAL A 555 -11.05 2.36 12.63
CA VAL A 555 -11.64 1.55 11.55
C VAL A 555 -13.16 1.74 11.52
N HIS A 556 -13.82 1.53 12.66
CA HIS A 556 -15.27 1.65 12.79
C HIS A 556 -15.79 3.08 12.56
N LEU A 557 -15.07 4.09 13.07
CA LEU A 557 -15.35 5.50 12.79
C LEU A 557 -15.27 5.80 11.28
N PHE A 558 -14.22 5.35 10.60
CA PHE A 558 -14.09 5.46 9.15
C PHE A 558 -15.22 4.75 8.41
N LEU A 559 -15.46 3.46 8.68
CA LEU A 559 -16.44 2.65 7.94
C LEU A 559 -17.86 3.20 8.05
N ASN A 560 -18.25 3.71 9.22
CA ASN A 560 -19.56 4.34 9.41
C ASN A 560 -19.69 5.61 8.55
N ILE A 561 -18.70 6.51 8.59
CA ILE A 561 -18.68 7.74 7.77
C ILE A 561 -18.66 7.40 6.28
N PHE A 562 -17.86 6.42 5.87
CA PHE A 562 -17.71 6.02 4.48
C PHE A 562 -18.98 5.36 3.96
N SER A 563 -19.66 4.52 4.75
CA SER A 563 -20.98 3.96 4.40
C SER A 563 -22.03 5.05 4.14
N ASP A 564 -22.05 6.10 4.97
CA ASP A 564 -22.97 7.23 4.77
C ASP A 564 -22.64 7.96 3.46
N VAL A 565 -21.36 8.17 3.12
CA VAL A 565 -20.97 8.80 1.84
C VAL A 565 -21.34 7.92 0.64
N LEU A 566 -21.08 6.62 0.69
CA LEU A 566 -21.43 5.67 -0.38
C LEU A 566 -22.94 5.65 -0.66
N ALA A 567 -23.77 5.74 0.38
CA ALA A 567 -25.22 5.80 0.24
C ALA A 567 -25.73 7.04 -0.54
N HIS A 568 -24.95 8.12 -0.61
CA HIS A 568 -25.28 9.31 -1.41
C HIS A 568 -24.78 9.23 -2.87
N ASN A 569 -24.04 8.19 -3.24
CA ASN A 569 -23.45 7.98 -4.58
C ASN A 569 -23.92 6.67 -5.24
N LYS A 570 -25.03 6.10 -4.75
CA LYS A 570 -25.57 4.81 -5.22
C LYS A 570 -26.33 4.94 -6.55
#